data_AF-A0A1Q5DVQ0-F1
#
_entry.id   AF-A0A1Q5DVQ0-F1
#
_cell.length_a   1.000
_cell.length_b   1.000
_cell.length_c   1.000
_cell.angle_alpha   90.00
_cell.angle_beta   90.00
_cell.angle_gamma   90.00
#
_symmetry.space_group_name_H-M   'P 1'
#
loop_
_entity.id
_entity.type
_entity.pdbx_description
1 polymer ?
#
loop_
_entity_poly.entity_id
_entity_poly.type
_entity_poly.pdbx_seq_one_letter_code
_entity_poly.pdbx_strand_id
1 'polypeptide(L)'
;MDTEPFVDEDNDHDVCWICPSVRFPAGGFDVFERPTRECPFDPADGFRYTAARVPVCVHPYKVGLPPGRYASDGEPVPAGGSGAPSGESRERRAPAPYAGVLPPGLPEDVADLAAWVGELARGAAPEDLAEVLAGAEAAALSRFPEAEVLAVLRRVLSGG
;
A
#
# COMPACT_ATOMS: atom_id res chain seq x y z
N MET A 1 18.01 24.26 -14.74
CA MET A 1 17.84 22.84 -14.40
C MET A 1 16.85 22.82 -13.28
N ASP A 2 15.60 22.51 -13.62
CA ASP A 2 14.46 22.51 -12.72
C ASP A 2 14.77 21.59 -11.53
N THR A 3 14.80 22.18 -10.34
CA THR A 3 15.20 21.51 -9.08
C THR A 3 13.98 20.98 -8.33
N GLU A 4 12.80 21.15 -8.92
CA GLU A 4 11.54 20.78 -8.31
C GLU A 4 11.36 19.25 -8.31
N PRO A 5 10.79 18.67 -7.25
CA PRO A 5 10.44 17.26 -7.22
C PRO A 5 9.63 16.83 -8.45
N PHE A 6 9.82 15.59 -8.86
CA PHE A 6 9.10 15.04 -10.01
C PHE A 6 7.61 14.84 -9.73
N VAL A 7 7.23 14.60 -8.46
CA VAL A 7 5.84 14.49 -8.00
C VAL A 7 5.56 15.59 -6.99
N ASP A 8 4.43 16.28 -7.14
CA ASP A 8 3.91 17.32 -6.25
C ASP A 8 3.33 16.73 -4.94
N GLU A 9 3.42 17.46 -3.82
CA GLU A 9 2.83 17.12 -2.51
C GLU A 9 1.30 16.91 -2.60
N ASP A 10 0.61 17.51 -3.57
CA ASP A 10 -0.83 17.30 -3.80
C ASP A 10 -1.16 15.89 -4.36
N ASN A 11 -0.17 15.12 -4.82
CA ASN A 11 -0.28 13.73 -5.30
C ASN A 11 0.16 12.69 -4.24
N ASP A 12 0.08 13.05 -2.95
CA ASP A 12 0.71 12.41 -1.78
C ASP A 12 0.41 10.92 -1.53
N HIS A 13 -0.41 10.27 -2.37
CA HIS A 13 -0.82 8.87 -2.22
C HIS A 13 -0.55 7.95 -3.42
N ASP A 14 -0.08 8.48 -4.56
CA ASP A 14 0.18 7.63 -5.74
C ASP A 14 1.57 6.98 -5.71
N VAL A 15 2.52 7.62 -5.05
CA VAL A 15 3.89 7.10 -4.85
C VAL A 15 4.14 6.64 -3.42
N CYS A 16 5.24 5.90 -3.20
CA CYS A 16 5.66 5.57 -1.84
C CYS A 16 6.20 6.81 -1.14
N TRP A 17 6.01 6.94 0.18
CA TRP A 17 6.56 8.08 0.95
C TRP A 17 8.11 8.18 0.88
N ILE A 18 8.79 7.05 0.65
CA ILE A 18 10.24 6.94 0.40
C ILE A 18 10.58 6.90 -1.10
N CYS A 19 9.71 7.37 -1.98
CA CYS A 19 10.02 7.41 -3.41
C CYS A 19 10.98 8.56 -3.70
N PRO A 20 12.06 8.36 -4.47
CA PRO A 20 12.95 9.47 -4.81
C PRO A 20 12.26 10.58 -5.61
N SER A 21 11.14 10.29 -6.30
CA SER A 21 10.39 11.30 -7.05
C SER A 21 9.82 12.44 -6.20
N VAL A 22 9.67 12.24 -4.88
CA VAL A 22 9.20 13.30 -3.95
C VAL A 22 10.31 14.28 -3.58
N ARG A 23 11.56 14.00 -3.97
CA ARG A 23 12.74 14.82 -3.63
C ARG A 23 13.56 15.24 -4.83
N PHE A 24 13.55 14.45 -5.91
CA PHE A 24 14.38 14.65 -7.08
C PHE A 24 13.51 14.93 -8.32
N PRO A 25 14.00 15.78 -9.24
CA PRO A 25 13.32 16.05 -10.50
C PRO A 25 13.30 14.83 -11.42
N ALA A 26 12.55 14.92 -12.52
CA ALA A 26 12.65 13.97 -13.62
C ALA A 26 14.10 13.88 -14.10
N GLY A 27 14.64 12.67 -14.22
CA GLY A 27 16.05 12.46 -14.57
C GLY A 27 17.04 12.66 -13.41
N GLY A 28 16.55 12.98 -12.20
CA GLY A 28 17.34 12.99 -10.97
C GLY A 28 17.41 11.64 -10.26
N PHE A 29 16.71 10.62 -10.77
CA PHE A 29 16.71 9.25 -10.27
C PHE A 29 16.54 8.25 -11.43
N ASP A 30 16.99 7.00 -11.22
CA ASP A 30 16.75 5.90 -12.15
C ASP A 30 15.46 5.15 -11.80
N VAL A 31 14.89 4.44 -12.78
CA VAL A 31 13.72 3.58 -12.57
C VAL A 31 14.06 2.16 -12.96
N PHE A 32 14.00 1.25 -12.00
CA PHE A 32 14.21 -0.18 -12.21
C PHE A 32 12.87 -0.91 -12.15
N GLU A 33 12.75 -2.01 -12.89
CA GLU A 33 11.53 -2.83 -12.89
C GLU A 33 11.24 -3.48 -11.53
N ARG A 34 12.30 -3.84 -10.78
CA ARG A 34 12.23 -4.52 -9.48
C ARG A 34 13.48 -4.26 -8.66
N PRO A 35 13.45 -4.48 -7.33
CA PRO A 35 14.66 -4.46 -6.51
C PRO A 35 15.73 -5.42 -7.04
N THR A 36 16.97 -4.94 -7.12
CA THR A 36 18.13 -5.76 -7.49
C THR A 36 19.27 -5.57 -6.49
N ARG A 37 20.31 -6.40 -6.59
CA ARG A 37 21.53 -6.24 -5.78
C ARG A 37 22.36 -5.01 -6.17
N GLU A 38 22.12 -4.46 -7.35
CA GLU A 38 22.78 -3.24 -7.82
C GLU A 38 22.27 -1.99 -7.10
N CYS A 39 21.03 -2.04 -6.57
CA CYS A 39 20.40 -0.95 -5.85
C CYS A 39 19.88 -1.38 -4.46
N PRO A 40 20.80 -1.71 -3.51
CA PRO A 40 20.40 -2.07 -2.16
C PRO A 40 19.62 -0.94 -1.48
N PHE A 41 18.74 -1.33 -0.56
CA PHE A 41 18.02 -0.41 0.31
C PHE A 41 18.97 0.15 1.37
N ASP A 42 18.96 1.47 1.54
CA ASP A 42 19.71 2.21 2.56
C ASP A 42 18.76 2.57 3.71
N PRO A 43 18.92 1.97 4.91
CA PRO A 43 18.03 2.24 6.04
C PRO A 43 18.23 3.63 6.65
N ALA A 44 19.30 4.36 6.31
CA ALA A 44 19.56 5.68 6.86
C ALA A 44 18.56 6.74 6.35
N ASP A 45 18.10 6.60 5.10
CA ASP A 45 17.19 7.54 4.44
C ASP A 45 16.00 6.87 3.74
N GLY A 46 15.97 5.53 3.69
CA GLY A 46 14.88 4.76 3.10
C GLY A 46 14.93 4.65 1.58
N PHE A 47 15.99 5.14 0.92
CA PHE A 47 16.13 5.05 -0.53
C PHE A 47 16.90 3.81 -0.98
N ARG A 48 16.85 3.55 -2.28
CA ARG A 48 17.70 2.55 -2.93
C ARG A 48 18.72 3.27 -3.79
N TYR A 49 19.96 2.81 -3.77
CA TYR A 49 21.06 3.49 -4.45
C TYR A 49 21.88 2.56 -5.31
N THR A 50 22.21 3.00 -6.53
CA THR A 50 23.28 2.37 -7.31
C THR A 50 24.62 2.50 -6.59
N ALA A 51 25.64 1.75 -7.05
CA ALA A 51 27.01 1.90 -6.56
C ALA A 51 27.55 3.34 -6.70
N ALA A 52 27.03 4.10 -7.66
CA ALA A 52 27.37 5.51 -7.87
C ALA A 52 26.55 6.49 -7.01
N ARG A 53 25.77 5.99 -6.03
CA ARG A 53 24.86 6.77 -5.17
C ARG A 53 23.76 7.50 -5.94
N VAL A 54 23.35 6.98 -7.10
CA VAL A 54 22.15 7.45 -7.82
C VAL A 54 20.91 6.84 -7.16
N PRO A 55 19.91 7.62 -6.76
CA PRO A 55 18.68 7.10 -6.17
C PRO A 55 17.84 6.35 -7.22
N VAL A 56 17.16 5.29 -6.80
CA VAL A 56 16.42 4.38 -7.68
C VAL A 56 14.99 4.16 -7.18
N CYS A 57 14.01 4.41 -8.04
CA CYS A 57 12.65 3.92 -7.86
C CYS A 57 12.52 2.51 -8.44
N VAL A 58 11.89 1.58 -7.71
CA VAL A 58 11.63 0.21 -8.15
C VAL A 58 10.16 -0.05 -8.51
N HIS A 59 9.38 1.03 -8.61
CA HIS A 59 7.94 0.98 -8.85
C HIS A 59 7.59 1.85 -10.08
N PRO A 60 7.95 1.42 -11.30
CA PRO A 60 7.75 2.20 -12.52
C PRO A 60 6.28 2.66 -12.68
N TYR A 61 5.34 1.78 -12.34
CA TYR A 61 3.90 2.07 -12.39
C TYR A 61 3.45 3.18 -11.44
N LYS A 62 4.09 3.35 -10.28
CA LYS A 62 3.73 4.40 -9.33
C LYS A 62 4.22 5.77 -9.77
N VAL A 63 5.42 5.82 -10.37
CA VAL A 63 6.02 7.07 -10.85
C VAL A 63 5.63 7.42 -12.29
N GLY A 64 4.93 6.53 -13.01
CA GLY A 64 4.53 6.78 -14.40
C GLY A 64 5.67 6.81 -15.41
N LEU A 65 6.83 6.26 -15.05
CA LEU A 65 8.00 6.17 -15.93
C LEU A 65 8.32 4.71 -16.25
N PRO A 66 8.66 4.36 -17.49
CA PRO A 66 9.18 3.04 -17.78
C PRO A 66 10.53 2.82 -17.07
N PRO A 67 10.99 1.57 -16.92
CA PRO A 67 12.35 1.34 -16.46
C PRO A 67 13.38 2.02 -17.40
N GLY A 68 14.34 2.72 -16.81
CA GLY A 68 15.34 3.50 -17.53
C GLY A 68 16.40 4.09 -16.60
N ARG A 69 17.60 4.29 -17.13
CA ARG A 69 18.76 4.87 -16.43
C ARG A 69 18.87 6.36 -16.69
N TYR A 70 17.86 7.09 -16.25
CA TYR A 70 17.72 8.52 -16.54
C TYR A 70 18.80 9.37 -15.88
N ALA A 71 19.17 9.05 -14.65
CA ALA A 71 20.16 9.80 -13.89
C ALA A 71 21.57 9.21 -14.08
N SER A 72 21.71 7.88 -14.09
CA SER A 72 23.04 7.27 -14.22
C SER A 72 23.61 7.37 -15.62
N ASP A 73 22.78 7.15 -16.64
CA ASP A 73 23.22 7.03 -18.04
C ASP A 73 22.74 8.22 -18.88
N GLY A 74 21.98 9.14 -18.28
CA GLY A 74 21.45 10.33 -18.97
C GLY A 74 20.39 9.98 -20.02
N GLU A 75 19.71 8.85 -19.88
CA GLU A 75 18.62 8.48 -20.79
C GLU A 75 17.55 9.58 -20.80
N PRO A 76 16.98 9.91 -21.97
CA PRO A 76 15.96 10.94 -22.06
C PRO A 76 14.70 10.50 -21.31
N VAL A 77 14.22 11.35 -20.40
CA VAL A 77 12.93 11.13 -19.75
C VAL A 77 11.81 11.30 -20.79
N PRO A 78 10.91 10.31 -20.97
CA PRO A 78 9.82 10.40 -21.93
C PRO A 78 8.91 11.61 -21.65
N ALA A 79 8.69 12.45 -22.67
CA ALA A 79 7.76 13.57 -22.59
C ALA A 79 6.32 13.02 -22.47
N GLY A 80 5.71 13.20 -21.30
CA GLY A 80 4.40 12.62 -20.94
C GLY A 80 4.39 11.80 -19.66
N GLY A 81 5.55 11.56 -19.04
CA GLY A 81 5.69 10.81 -17.79
C GLY A 81 5.24 11.52 -16.51
N SER A 82 4.78 12.78 -16.57
CA SER A 82 4.23 13.48 -15.39
C SER A 82 2.80 13.08 -15.05
N GLY A 83 2.20 12.17 -15.82
CA GLY A 83 1.18 11.32 -15.28
C GLY A 83 1.85 10.07 -14.74
N ALA A 84 1.91 9.91 -13.41
CA ALA A 84 1.52 8.61 -12.89
C ALA A 84 0.32 8.18 -13.76
N PRO A 85 0.24 6.94 -14.30
CA PRO A 85 -1.05 6.50 -14.78
C PRO A 85 -1.96 6.85 -13.62
N SER A 86 -2.92 7.77 -13.85
CA SER A 86 -4.04 7.93 -12.97
C SER A 86 -4.50 6.49 -12.90
N GLY A 87 -4.12 5.79 -11.82
CA GLY A 87 -4.49 4.41 -11.66
C GLY A 87 -5.97 4.53 -11.89
N GLU A 88 -6.45 3.99 -13.01
CA GLU A 88 -7.86 3.91 -13.32
C GLU A 88 -8.46 3.59 -12.00
N SER A 89 -9.11 4.60 -11.41
CA SER A 89 -9.16 4.69 -9.96
C SER A 89 -9.57 3.32 -9.55
N ARG A 90 -8.78 2.66 -8.71
CA ARG A 90 -9.38 1.62 -7.90
C ARG A 90 -10.28 2.44 -6.99
N GLU A 91 -11.36 3.03 -7.57
CA GLU A 91 -12.66 3.29 -7.00
C GLU A 91 -12.70 2.17 -6.02
N ARG A 92 -12.48 2.54 -4.74
CA ARG A 92 -12.42 1.61 -3.64
C ARG A 92 -13.56 0.69 -3.94
N ARG A 93 -13.25 -0.51 -4.46
CA ARG A 93 -14.31 -1.36 -4.94
C ARG A 93 -14.97 -1.66 -3.65
N ALA A 94 -16.12 -1.02 -3.39
CA ALA A 94 -16.82 -1.18 -2.15
C ALA A 94 -16.87 -2.69 -2.00
N PRO A 95 -16.28 -3.25 -0.92
CA PRO A 95 -16.22 -4.69 -0.77
C PRO A 95 -17.64 -5.16 -1.05
N ALA A 96 -17.79 -6.07 -2.02
CA ALA A 96 -19.12 -6.59 -2.33
C ALA A 96 -19.71 -7.02 -0.99
N PRO A 97 -20.95 -6.58 -0.65
CA PRO A 97 -21.51 -6.88 0.65
C PRO A 97 -21.33 -8.38 0.89
N TYR A 98 -20.73 -8.72 2.03
CA TYR A 98 -20.46 -10.11 2.37
C TYR A 98 -21.76 -10.92 2.19
N ALA A 99 -21.74 -11.84 1.23
CA ALA A 99 -22.90 -12.63 0.85
C ALA A 99 -22.84 -14.06 1.42
N GLY A 100 -21.81 -14.36 2.22
CA GLY A 100 -21.65 -15.64 2.88
C GLY A 100 -22.50 -15.76 4.15
N VAL A 101 -22.31 -16.86 4.88
CA VAL A 101 -23.04 -17.12 6.12
C VAL A 101 -22.42 -16.31 7.26
N LEU A 102 -23.20 -15.42 7.87
CA LEU A 102 -22.72 -14.67 9.03
C LEU A 102 -22.35 -15.62 10.17
N PRO A 103 -21.17 -15.46 10.79
CA PRO A 103 -20.78 -16.28 11.92
C PRO A 103 -21.77 -16.07 13.08
N PRO A 104 -22.22 -17.16 13.73
CA PRO A 104 -23.13 -17.07 14.85
C PRO A 104 -22.43 -16.54 16.12
N GLY A 105 -23.22 -16.16 17.12
CA GLY A 105 -22.69 -15.79 18.44
C GLY A 105 -22.10 -14.38 18.52
N LEU A 106 -22.53 -13.46 17.64
CA LEU A 106 -22.15 -12.06 17.73
C LEU A 106 -22.46 -11.50 19.13
N PRO A 107 -21.47 -10.99 19.88
CA PRO A 107 -21.68 -10.47 21.22
C PRO A 107 -22.62 -9.25 21.24
N GLU A 108 -23.16 -8.97 22.42
CA GLU A 108 -23.98 -7.78 22.67
C GLU A 108 -23.12 -6.55 23.01
N ASP A 109 -21.93 -6.77 23.59
CA ASP A 109 -20.98 -5.73 23.98
C ASP A 109 -19.76 -5.71 23.04
N VAL A 110 -19.29 -4.51 22.70
CA VAL A 110 -18.09 -4.29 21.90
C VAL A 110 -16.81 -4.76 22.62
N ALA A 111 -16.81 -4.77 23.96
CA ALA A 111 -15.69 -5.26 24.76
C ALA A 111 -15.38 -6.74 24.48
N ASP A 112 -16.41 -7.54 24.18
CA ASP A 112 -16.29 -8.97 23.90
C ASP A 112 -15.99 -9.27 22.42
N LEU A 113 -16.11 -8.27 21.54
CA LEU A 113 -15.93 -8.42 20.10
C LEU A 113 -14.53 -8.89 19.74
N ALA A 114 -13.50 -8.40 20.44
CA ALA A 114 -12.11 -8.79 20.19
C ALA A 114 -11.86 -10.28 20.49
N ALA A 115 -12.43 -10.80 21.58
CA ALA A 115 -12.32 -12.20 21.95
C ALA A 115 -13.03 -13.09 20.92
N TRP A 116 -14.25 -12.71 20.53
CA TRP A 116 -15.04 -13.43 19.53
C TRP A 116 -14.35 -13.48 18.15
N VAL A 117 -13.85 -12.35 17.63
CA VAL A 117 -13.07 -12.33 16.37
C VAL A 117 -11.82 -13.20 16.48
N GLY A 118 -11.11 -13.12 17.61
CA GLY A 118 -9.90 -13.91 17.85
C GLY A 118 -10.17 -15.42 17.90
N GLU A 119 -11.32 -15.84 18.43
CA GLU A 119 -11.74 -17.25 18.43
C GLU A 119 -12.06 -17.75 17.03
N LEU A 120 -12.83 -16.97 16.25
CA LEU A 120 -13.12 -17.29 14.86
C LEU A 120 -11.85 -17.39 14.02
N ALA A 121 -10.94 -16.43 14.13
CA ALA A 121 -9.68 -16.43 13.38
C ALA A 121 -8.78 -17.62 13.74
N ARG A 122 -8.72 -18.02 15.02
CA ARG A 122 -7.95 -19.20 15.45
C ARG A 122 -8.57 -20.52 15.02
N GLY A 123 -9.89 -20.57 14.85
CA GLY A 123 -10.62 -21.76 14.40
C GLY A 123 -10.65 -21.94 12.88
N ALA A 124 -10.34 -20.89 12.12
CA ALA A 124 -10.36 -20.91 10.66
C ALA A 124 -9.14 -21.64 10.08
N ALA A 125 -9.36 -22.40 9.00
CA ALA A 125 -8.26 -22.84 8.14
C ALA A 125 -7.64 -21.63 7.43
N PRO A 126 -6.34 -21.63 7.08
CA PRO A 126 -5.69 -20.49 6.43
C PRO A 126 -6.37 -20.05 5.12
N GLU A 127 -6.93 -21.00 4.36
CA GLU A 127 -7.70 -20.73 3.15
C GLU A 127 -9.04 -20.02 3.40
N ASP A 128 -9.64 -20.23 4.57
CA ASP A 128 -10.97 -19.70 4.94
C ASP A 128 -10.88 -18.41 5.77
N LEU A 129 -9.69 -18.09 6.30
CA LEU A 129 -9.48 -16.98 7.24
C LEU A 129 -10.01 -15.64 6.69
N ALA A 130 -9.76 -15.35 5.42
CA ALA A 130 -10.22 -14.12 4.80
C ALA A 130 -11.76 -14.03 4.75
N GLU A 131 -12.43 -15.15 4.45
CA GLU A 131 -13.89 -15.21 4.41
C GLU A 131 -14.51 -15.12 5.81
N VAL A 132 -13.91 -15.79 6.79
CA VAL A 132 -14.33 -15.74 8.20
C VAL A 132 -14.21 -14.33 8.76
N LEU A 133 -13.11 -13.62 8.47
CA LEU A 133 -12.93 -12.23 8.91
C LEU A 133 -13.92 -11.28 8.22
N ALA A 134 -14.19 -11.47 6.93
CA ALA A 134 -15.20 -10.69 6.20
C ALA A 134 -16.62 -10.91 6.76
N GLY A 135 -16.96 -12.16 7.11
CA GLY A 135 -18.22 -12.49 7.78
C GLY A 135 -18.31 -11.90 9.19
N ALA A 136 -17.23 -11.94 9.95
CA ALA A 136 -17.15 -11.37 11.29
C ALA A 136 -17.33 -9.85 11.28
N GLU A 137 -16.68 -9.15 10.34
CA GLU A 137 -16.87 -7.72 10.10
C GLU A 137 -18.32 -7.40 9.74
N ALA A 138 -18.89 -8.12 8.76
CA ALA A 138 -20.27 -7.89 8.32
C ALA A 138 -21.30 -8.11 9.45
N ALA A 139 -21.10 -9.15 10.27
CA ALA A 139 -21.93 -9.38 11.45
C ALA A 139 -21.79 -8.24 12.47
N ALA A 140 -20.56 -7.81 12.77
CA ALA A 140 -20.30 -6.74 13.72
C ALA A 140 -20.88 -5.39 13.28
N LEU A 141 -20.76 -5.05 12.00
CA LEU A 141 -21.31 -3.82 11.41
C LEU A 141 -22.84 -3.76 11.45
N SER A 142 -23.53 -4.89 11.63
CA SER A 142 -24.99 -4.89 11.83
C SER A 142 -25.42 -4.35 13.21
N ARG A 143 -24.49 -4.28 14.18
CA ARG A 143 -24.77 -3.91 15.57
C ARG A 143 -23.93 -2.74 16.09
N PHE A 144 -22.66 -2.67 15.70
CA PHE A 144 -21.70 -1.72 16.25
C PHE A 144 -21.29 -0.67 15.22
N PRO A 145 -20.87 0.53 15.65
CA PRO A 145 -20.32 1.55 14.76
C PRO A 145 -19.07 1.05 14.02
N GLU A 146 -18.95 1.38 12.74
CA GLU A 146 -17.82 0.96 11.89
C GLU A 146 -16.45 1.27 12.51
N ALA A 147 -16.29 2.47 13.08
CA ALA A 147 -15.03 2.88 13.70
C ALA A 147 -14.59 1.94 14.85
N GLU A 148 -15.54 1.44 15.64
CA GLU A 148 -15.26 0.52 16.75
C GLU A 148 -14.92 -0.88 16.23
N VAL A 149 -15.66 -1.37 15.23
CA VAL A 149 -15.40 -2.66 14.57
C VAL A 149 -13.99 -2.67 13.97
N LEU A 150 -13.63 -1.64 13.20
CA LEU A 150 -12.31 -1.55 12.57
C LEU A 150 -11.18 -1.43 13.59
N ALA A 151 -11.39 -0.72 14.70
CA ALA A 151 -10.41 -0.64 15.78
C ALA A 151 -10.14 -2.02 16.41
N VAL A 152 -11.19 -2.79 16.66
CA VAL A 152 -11.09 -4.17 17.18
C VAL A 152 -10.39 -5.09 16.19
N LEU A 153 -10.79 -5.10 14.91
CA LEU A 153 -10.17 -5.93 13.88
C LEU A 153 -8.68 -5.64 13.73
N ARG A 154 -8.28 -4.37 13.69
CA ARG A 154 -6.87 -3.96 13.64
C ARG A 154 -6.08 -4.48 14.84
N ARG A 155 -6.64 -4.39 16.04
CA ARG A 155 -6.02 -4.88 17.27
C ARG A 155 -5.80 -6.39 17.23
N VAL A 156 -6.80 -7.15 16.79
CA VAL A 156 -6.72 -8.63 16.71
C VAL A 156 -5.67 -9.06 15.68
N LEU A 157 -5.64 -8.43 14.50
CA LEU A 157 -4.76 -8.81 13.39
C LEU A 157 -3.31 -8.37 13.56
N SER A 158 -3.06 -7.34 14.36
CA SER A 158 -1.69 -6.84 14.60
C SER A 158 -0.92 -7.68 15.63
N GLY A 159 -1.58 -8.66 16.27
CA GLY A 159 -1.05 -9.37 17.43
C GLY A 159 -1.05 -8.46 18.65
N GLY A 160 -1.89 -8.79 19.64
CA GLY A 160 -1.87 -8.12 20.95
C GLY A 160 -0.58 -8.36 21.71
#